data_AF-A0A0K8SU87-F1
#
_entry.id   AF-A0A0K8SU87-F1
#
_cell.length_a   1.000
_cell.length_b   1.000
_cell.length_c   1.000
_cell.angle_alpha   90.00
_cell.angle_beta   90.00
_cell.angle_gamma   90.00
#
_symmetry.space_group_name_H-M   'P 1'
#
loop_
_entity.id
_entity.type
_entity.pdbx_description
1 polymer ?
#
loop_
_entity_poly.entity_id
_entity_poly.type
_entity_poly.pdbx_seq_one_letter_code
_entity_poly.pdbx_strand_id
1 'polypeptide(L)'
;DRLGRFSLSTRGHGECVKYVRDFNIPLLAVGGGGYTLRNVARCWTYETSLLVDEPISNELPYTEYLEYFAPDFTLHPEVMSRQENANTKQYLEAITRHVFDNLKMIQHSPSVQMQDVPGDMISTDDSAMMDDLDPDVRVSQLEDDRRVEPANEFYNGDKDQDKNSDNNDI
;
A
#
# COMPACT_ATOMS: atom_id res chain seq x y z
N ASP A 1 18.39 3.18 -11.99
CA ASP A 1 17.01 3.59 -12.33
C ASP A 1 17.06 4.51 -13.56
N ARG A 2 15.94 4.79 -14.24
CA ARG A 2 15.94 5.72 -15.40
C ARG A 2 15.84 7.19 -14.97
N LEU A 3 15.24 7.49 -13.81
CA LEU A 3 15.04 8.85 -13.29
C LEU A 3 15.87 9.12 -12.03
N GLY A 4 15.96 8.14 -11.13
CA GLY A 4 16.72 8.21 -9.89
C GLY A 4 18.23 8.15 -10.11
N ARG A 5 18.97 8.95 -9.32
CA ARG A 5 20.43 9.07 -9.38
C ARG A 5 21.18 8.44 -8.21
N PHE A 6 20.49 7.70 -7.35
CA PHE A 6 21.13 6.96 -6.27
C PHE A 6 21.79 5.69 -6.80
N SER A 7 22.86 5.27 -6.12
CA SER A 7 23.61 4.06 -6.42
C SER A 7 23.34 2.96 -5.39
N LEU A 8 22.06 2.66 -5.15
CA LEU A 8 21.64 1.58 -4.24
C LEU A 8 21.56 0.24 -4.99
N SER A 9 21.96 -0.83 -4.31
CA SER A 9 21.73 -2.21 -4.76
C SER A 9 20.42 -2.76 -4.23
N THR A 10 19.92 -3.85 -4.83
CA THR A 10 18.73 -4.55 -4.32
C THR A 10 18.94 -5.04 -2.89
N ARG A 11 20.16 -5.49 -2.54
CA ARG A 11 20.53 -5.83 -1.16
C ARG A 11 20.48 -4.62 -0.23
N GLY A 12 21.14 -3.53 -0.62
CA GLY A 12 21.18 -2.32 0.20
C GLY A 12 19.81 -1.69 0.43
N HIS A 13 18.91 -1.77 -0.56
CA HIS A 13 17.53 -1.34 -0.42
C HIS A 13 16.74 -2.27 0.53
N GLY A 14 16.90 -3.59 0.38
CA GLY A 14 16.27 -4.59 1.24
C GLY A 14 16.67 -4.50 2.71
N GLU A 15 17.88 -4.02 3.04
CA GLU A 15 18.28 -3.78 4.44
C GLU A 15 17.36 -2.76 5.14
N CYS A 16 16.83 -1.77 4.42
CA CYS A 16 15.84 -0.84 4.99
C CYS A 16 14.53 -1.55 5.32
N VAL A 17 14.06 -2.44 4.43
CA VAL A 17 12.85 -3.24 4.65
C VAL A 17 13.04 -4.17 5.85
N LYS A 18 14.17 -4.86 5.92
CA LYS A 18 14.51 -5.74 7.05
C LYS A 18 14.55 -4.96 8.36
N TYR A 19 15.22 -3.80 8.39
CA TYR A 19 15.30 -2.94 9.57
C TYR A 19 13.91 -2.53 10.07
N VAL A 20 12.99 -2.15 9.16
CA VAL A 20 11.63 -1.75 9.54
C VAL A 20 10.79 -2.95 10.00
N ARG A 21 10.88 -4.08 9.30
CA ARG A 21 10.22 -5.34 9.67
C ARG A 21 10.59 -5.78 11.09
N ASP A 22 11.86 -5.65 11.46
CA ASP A 22 12.39 -6.11 12.74
C ASP A 22 11.88 -5.30 13.96
N PHE A 23 11.16 -4.18 13.76
CA PHE A 23 10.43 -3.51 14.85
C PHE A 23 9.22 -4.31 15.36
N ASN A 24 8.76 -5.34 14.63
CA ASN A 24 7.66 -6.22 15.02
C ASN A 24 6.34 -5.49 15.35
N ILE A 25 6.03 -4.43 14.59
CA ILE A 25 4.75 -3.72 14.64
C ILE A 25 3.94 -4.05 13.36
N PRO A 26 2.60 -3.88 13.36
CA PRO A 26 1.81 -4.04 12.14
C PRO A 26 2.39 -3.20 10.99
N LEU A 27 2.84 -3.88 9.93
CA LEU A 27 3.57 -3.29 8.81
C LEU A 27 2.77 -3.43 7.52
N LEU A 28 2.48 -2.30 6.88
CA LEU A 28 1.97 -2.25 5.52
C LEU A 28 3.12 -1.88 4.58
N ALA A 29 3.56 -2.83 3.75
CA ALA A 29 4.57 -2.60 2.72
C ALA A 29 3.88 -2.25 1.39
N VAL A 30 4.24 -1.10 0.81
CA VAL A 30 3.71 -0.63 -0.47
C VAL A 30 4.83 -0.35 -1.45
N GLY A 31 4.52 -0.50 -2.74
CA GLY A 31 5.44 -0.13 -3.82
C GLY A 31 5.50 1.39 -4.04
N GLY A 32 5.88 1.78 -5.25
CA GLY A 32 5.99 3.18 -5.64
C GLY A 32 6.73 3.33 -6.96
N GLY A 33 7.50 4.41 -7.10
CA GLY A 33 8.28 4.69 -8.29
C GLY A 33 9.39 3.65 -8.54
N GLY A 34 9.69 3.42 -9.82
CA GLY A 34 10.72 2.51 -10.27
C GLY A 34 10.66 2.38 -11.79
N TYR A 35 11.65 2.91 -12.49
CA TYR A 35 11.54 3.17 -13.94
C TYR A 35 12.50 2.30 -14.76
N THR A 36 13.19 1.37 -14.11
CA THR A 36 13.90 0.26 -14.75
C THR A 36 13.22 -1.05 -14.36
N LEU A 37 12.20 -1.48 -15.13
CA LEU A 37 11.27 -2.57 -14.75
C LEU A 37 11.98 -3.85 -14.28
N ARG A 38 13.01 -4.32 -14.99
CA ARG A 38 13.82 -5.50 -14.60
C ARG A 38 14.44 -5.39 -13.20
N ASN A 39 14.78 -4.19 -12.76
CA ASN A 39 15.32 -3.97 -11.41
C ASN A 39 14.21 -3.79 -10.38
N VAL A 40 13.07 -3.24 -10.77
CA VAL A 40 11.88 -3.15 -9.90
C VAL A 40 11.41 -4.54 -9.50
N ALA A 41 11.23 -5.43 -10.49
CA ALA A 41 10.84 -6.82 -10.26
C ALA A 41 11.81 -7.54 -9.31
N ARG A 42 13.13 -7.43 -9.54
CA ARG A 42 14.15 -7.98 -8.64
C ARG A 42 14.07 -7.41 -7.23
N CYS A 43 13.94 -6.09 -7.10
CA CYS A 43 13.91 -5.41 -5.81
C CYS A 43 12.72 -5.91 -4.99
N TRP A 44 11.50 -5.81 -5.54
CA TRP A 44 10.29 -6.21 -4.82
C TRP A 44 10.22 -7.71 -4.56
N THR A 45 10.74 -8.55 -5.45
CA THR A 45 10.85 -10.00 -5.22
C THR A 45 11.75 -10.29 -4.01
N TYR A 46 12.93 -9.65 -3.95
CA TYR A 46 13.85 -9.80 -2.83
C TYR A 46 13.26 -9.25 -1.53
N GLU A 47 12.63 -8.08 -1.57
CA GLU A 47 12.01 -7.47 -0.39
C GLU A 47 10.83 -8.30 0.15
N THR A 48 10.05 -8.92 -0.75
CA THR A 48 9.00 -9.86 -0.35
C THR A 48 9.60 -11.07 0.37
N SER A 49 10.70 -11.62 -0.14
CA SER A 49 11.46 -12.69 0.52
C SER A 49 11.90 -12.30 1.93
N LEU A 50 12.34 -11.05 2.12
CA LEU A 50 12.66 -10.53 3.46
C LEU A 50 11.40 -10.39 4.33
N LEU A 51 10.28 -9.90 3.80
CA LEU A 51 9.05 -9.74 4.58
C LEU A 51 8.48 -11.07 5.07
N VAL A 52 8.60 -12.14 4.28
CA VAL A 52 8.16 -13.50 4.67
C VAL A 52 9.25 -14.33 5.37
N ASP A 53 10.44 -13.75 5.55
CA ASP A 53 11.63 -14.39 6.14
C ASP A 53 12.08 -15.68 5.42
N GLU A 54 11.92 -15.72 4.09
CA GLU A 54 12.30 -16.86 3.25
C GLU A 54 13.54 -16.52 2.40
N PRO A 55 14.67 -17.24 2.55
CA PRO A 55 15.83 -17.06 1.70
C PRO A 55 15.57 -17.62 0.30
N ILE A 56 15.89 -16.83 -0.73
CA ILE A 56 15.71 -17.22 -2.14
C ILE A 56 17.04 -17.29 -2.88
N SER A 57 17.09 -18.12 -3.94
CA SER A 57 18.27 -18.25 -4.80
C SER A 57 18.59 -16.94 -5.51
N ASN A 58 19.88 -16.70 -5.76
CA ASN A 58 20.30 -15.62 -6.62
C ASN A 58 20.07 -15.92 -8.11
N GLU A 59 19.92 -17.20 -8.49
CA GLU A 59 19.57 -17.60 -9.85
C GLU A 59 18.07 -17.43 -10.06
N LEU A 60 17.67 -16.74 -11.12
CA LEU A 60 16.26 -16.51 -11.41
C LEU A 60 15.61 -17.79 -11.95
N PRO A 61 14.38 -18.13 -11.49
CA PRO A 61 13.64 -19.25 -12.04
C PRO A 61 13.22 -19.00 -13.48
N TYR A 62 12.99 -20.08 -14.23
CA TYR A 62 12.45 -19.97 -15.58
C TYR A 62 11.01 -19.45 -15.54
N THR A 63 10.76 -18.38 -16.27
CA THR A 63 9.45 -17.76 -16.46
C THR A 63 9.35 -17.24 -17.90
N GLU A 64 8.14 -16.94 -18.37
CA GLU A 64 7.91 -16.31 -19.68
C GLU A 64 8.65 -14.95 -19.83
N TYR A 65 9.02 -14.32 -18.71
CA TYR A 65 9.73 -13.04 -18.68
C TYR A 65 11.25 -13.17 -18.45
N LEU A 66 11.81 -14.39 -18.41
CA LEU A 66 13.23 -14.58 -18.06
C LEU A 66 14.18 -13.78 -18.97
N GLU A 67 13.85 -13.65 -20.25
CA GLU A 67 14.67 -12.93 -21.23
C GLU A 67 14.88 -11.44 -20.88
N TYR A 68 13.95 -10.81 -20.15
CA TYR A 68 14.10 -9.43 -19.68
C TYR A 68 15.24 -9.24 -18.67
N PHE A 69 15.72 -10.34 -18.09
CA PHE A 69 16.76 -10.34 -17.06
C PHE A 69 18.15 -10.69 -17.59
N ALA A 70 18.29 -10.90 -18.89
CA ALA A 70 19.58 -11.06 -19.56
C ALA A 70 20.53 -9.87 -19.30
N PRO A 71 21.86 -10.07 -19.38
CA PRO A 71 22.55 -11.34 -19.66
C PRO A 71 22.78 -12.20 -18.41
N ASP A 72 22.57 -11.65 -17.21
CA ASP A 72 23.05 -12.26 -15.97
C ASP A 72 22.09 -13.33 -15.44
N PHE A 73 20.78 -13.17 -15.68
CA PHE A 73 19.72 -14.04 -15.15
C PHE A 73 19.78 -14.23 -13.62
N THR A 74 20.30 -13.22 -12.91
CA THR A 74 20.39 -13.21 -11.44
C THR A 74 19.46 -12.19 -10.79
N LEU A 75 19.13 -12.43 -9.51
CA LEU A 75 18.34 -11.55 -8.65
C LEU A 75 19.14 -10.31 -8.22
N HIS A 76 20.42 -10.48 -7.91
CA HIS A 76 21.34 -9.42 -7.49
C HIS A 76 22.41 -9.16 -8.56
N PRO A 77 22.08 -8.43 -9.63
CA PRO A 77 23.08 -8.00 -10.61
C PRO A 77 24.08 -7.03 -9.96
N GLU A 78 25.28 -6.99 -10.50
CA GLU A 78 26.32 -6.07 -10.03
C GLU A 78 25.91 -4.61 -10.30
N VAL A 79 25.97 -3.77 -9.26
CA VAL A 79 25.67 -2.34 -9.38
C VAL A 79 26.92 -1.62 -9.87
N MET A 80 27.02 -1.44 -11.18
CA MET A 80 28.03 -0.56 -11.75
C MET A 80 27.64 0.90 -11.51
N SER A 81 28.14 1.51 -10.42
CA SER A 81 27.98 2.95 -10.23
C SER A 81 28.89 3.69 -11.20
N ARG A 82 28.29 4.36 -12.19
CA ARG A 82 29.01 5.31 -13.04
C ARG A 82 29.14 6.70 -12.40
N GLN A 83 28.52 6.89 -11.23
CA GLN A 83 28.40 8.20 -10.60
C GLN A 83 29.20 8.23 -9.30
N GLU A 84 29.95 9.30 -9.10
CA GLU A 84 30.64 9.56 -7.85
C GLU A 84 29.63 9.88 -6.74
N ASN A 85 29.92 9.39 -5.53
CA ASN A 85 29.10 9.71 -4.37
C ASN A 85 29.38 11.14 -3.89
N ALA A 86 28.48 12.07 -4.22
CA ALA A 86 28.57 13.47 -3.80
C ALA A 86 28.21 13.71 -2.31
N ASN A 87 27.85 12.66 -1.56
CA ASN A 87 27.47 12.77 -0.15
C ASN A 87 28.71 12.57 0.74
N THR A 88 29.38 13.67 1.07
CA THR A 88 30.51 13.63 1.99
C THR A 88 30.05 13.28 3.41
N LYS A 89 30.96 12.71 4.21
CA LYS A 89 30.67 12.34 5.60
C LYS A 89 30.19 13.54 6.43
N GLN A 90 30.85 14.69 6.26
CA GLN A 90 30.51 15.92 6.96
C GLN A 90 29.11 16.43 6.61
N TYR A 91 28.72 16.31 5.34
CA TYR A 91 27.38 16.68 4.88
C TYR A 91 26.30 15.78 5.53
N LEU A 92 26.51 14.45 5.51
CA LEU A 92 25.60 13.49 6.12
C LEU A 92 25.47 13.69 7.64
N GLU A 93 26.58 13.92 8.34
CA GLU A 93 26.59 14.19 9.79
C GLU A 93 25.88 15.50 10.14
N ALA A 94 25.97 16.53 9.30
CA ALA A 94 25.25 17.79 9.50
C ALA A 94 23.73 17.60 9.38
N ILE A 95 23.27 16.91 8.33
CA ILE A 95 21.84 16.58 8.15
C ILE A 95 21.35 15.70 9.29
N THR A 96 22.12 14.69 9.68
CA THR A 96 21.74 13.75 10.74
C THR A 96 21.50 14.48 12.06
N ARG A 97 22.42 15.37 12.46
CA ARG A 97 22.25 16.22 13.65
C ARG A 97 20.99 17.07 13.58
N HIS A 98 20.74 17.71 12.44
CA HIS A 98 19.55 18.54 12.25
C HIS A 98 18.24 17.74 12.37
N VAL A 99 18.19 16.54 11.79
CA VAL A 99 17.02 15.64 11.91
C VAL A 99 16.80 15.22 13.36
N PHE A 100 17.86 14.86 14.09
CA PHE A 100 17.75 14.51 15.51
C PHE A 100 17.25 15.67 16.37
N ASP A 101 17.67 16.90 16.09
CA ASP A 101 17.17 18.07 16.81
C ASP A 101 15.67 18.30 16.55
N ASN A 102 15.20 18.09 15.32
CA ASN A 102 13.77 18.15 15.00
C ASN A 102 12.97 17.05 15.71
N LEU A 103 13.49 15.82 15.76
CA LEU A 103 12.81 14.69 16.43
C LEU A 103 12.66 14.90 17.95
N LYS A 104 13.58 15.62 18.61
CA LYS A 104 13.46 15.98 20.03
C LYS A 104 12.19 16.80 20.32
N MET A 105 11.75 17.61 19.36
CA MET A 105 10.55 18.43 19.51
C MET A 105 9.24 17.62 19.51
N ILE A 106 9.27 16.38 19.01
CA ILE A 106 8.10 15.48 18.89
C ILE A 106 7.96 14.56 20.12
N GLN A 107 9.00 14.41 20.96
CA GLN A 107 9.03 13.46 22.09
C GLN A 107 7.88 13.62 23.11
N HIS A 108 7.16 14.74 23.10
CA HIS A 108 6.05 15.03 24.02
C HIS A 108 4.67 15.00 23.35
N SER A 109 4.52 14.41 22.15
CA SER A 109 3.21 14.23 21.52
C SER A 109 2.63 12.86 21.91
N PRO A 110 1.77 12.75 22.95
CA PRO A 110 1.15 11.49 23.31
C PRO A 110 0.36 10.99 22.10
N SER A 111 0.61 9.75 21.70
CA SER A 111 -0.18 9.07 20.68
C SER A 111 -1.66 9.15 21.10
N VAL A 112 -2.50 9.78 20.28
CA VAL A 112 -3.95 9.72 20.50
C VAL A 112 -4.35 8.29 20.21
N GLN A 113 -4.69 7.54 21.26
CA GLN A 113 -5.24 6.20 21.12
C GLN A 113 -6.48 6.32 20.25
N MET A 114 -6.52 5.59 19.13
CA MET A 114 -7.74 5.41 18.35
C MET A 114 -8.76 4.78 19.30
N GLN A 115 -9.74 5.58 19.75
CA GLN A 115 -10.84 5.11 20.56
C GLN A 115 -11.96 4.69 19.62
N ASP A 116 -12.56 3.54 19.93
CA ASP A 116 -13.78 3.11 19.29
C ASP A 116 -14.86 4.16 19.56
N VAL A 117 -15.59 4.55 18.52
CA VAL A 117 -16.64 5.57 18.67
C VAL A 117 -17.76 4.93 19.50
N PRO A 118 -18.14 5.50 20.66
CA PRO A 118 -19.28 4.97 21.42
C PRO A 118 -20.50 4.89 20.50
N GLY A 119 -21.23 3.78 20.55
CA GLY A 119 -22.49 3.65 19.81
C GLY A 119 -23.42 4.82 20.13
N ASP A 120 -24.22 5.24 19.14
CA ASP A 120 -25.08 6.41 19.26
C ASP A 120 -25.93 6.40 20.55
N MET A 121 -25.93 7.53 21.27
CA MET A 121 -26.65 7.67 22.54
C MET A 121 -28.18 7.60 22.41
N ILE A 122 -28.69 7.71 21.19
CA ILE A 122 -30.12 7.61 20.92
C ILE A 122 -30.41 6.15 20.63
N SER A 123 -31.01 5.46 21.60
CA SER A 123 -31.77 4.26 21.29
C SER A 123 -32.92 4.69 20.37
N THR A 124 -32.77 4.49 19.07
CA THR A 124 -33.88 4.54 18.12
C THR A 124 -34.84 3.44 18.55
N ASP A 125 -35.80 3.81 19.40
CA ASP A 125 -36.95 2.96 19.67
C ASP A 125 -37.76 2.95 18.36
N ASP A 126 -37.38 2.05 17.45
CA ASP A 126 -37.95 1.95 16.09
C ASP A 126 -39.47 1.78 16.11
N SER A 127 -40.01 1.36 17.25
CA SER A 127 -41.45 1.20 17.46
C SER A 127 -42.22 2.50 17.21
N ALA A 128 -41.63 3.66 17.51
CA ALA A 128 -42.27 4.95 17.27
C ALA A 128 -42.21 5.41 15.80
N MET A 129 -41.27 4.88 14.99
CA MET A 129 -41.14 5.23 13.56
C MET A 129 -41.87 4.26 12.63
N MET A 130 -42.32 3.11 13.14
CA MET A 130 -43.09 2.11 12.39
C MET A 130 -44.55 2.53 12.15
N ASP A 131 -45.13 3.37 13.02
CA ASP A 131 -46.52 3.85 12.90
C ASP A 131 -46.71 4.94 11.82
N ASP A 132 -45.63 5.58 11.35
CA ASP A 132 -45.63 6.65 10.32
C ASP A 132 -45.18 6.15 8.93
N LEU A 133 -45.12 4.83 8.71
CA LEU A 133 -44.71 4.24 7.43
C LEU A 133 -45.83 4.37 6.37
N ASP A 134 -45.50 4.95 5.22
CA ASP A 134 -46.41 5.05 4.07
C ASP A 134 -46.66 3.65 3.47
N PRO A 135 -47.92 3.14 3.47
CA PRO A 135 -48.23 1.81 2.98
C PRO A 135 -47.98 1.60 1.48
N ASP A 136 -47.83 2.67 0.70
CA ASP A 136 -47.50 2.58 -0.73
C ASP A 136 -45.99 2.44 -1.00
N VAL A 137 -45.13 2.58 0.03
CA VAL A 137 -43.68 2.42 -0.06
C VAL A 137 -43.27 1.03 0.43
N ARG A 138 -42.75 0.19 -0.48
CA ARG A 138 -42.43 -1.23 -0.19
C ARG A 138 -41.22 -1.45 0.73
N VAL A 139 -40.30 -0.51 0.80
CA VAL A 139 -39.09 -0.58 1.63
C VAL A 139 -38.90 0.79 2.25
N SER A 140 -38.91 0.85 3.57
CA SER A 140 -38.67 2.10 4.28
C SER A 140 -37.20 2.50 4.22
N GLN A 141 -36.89 3.80 4.31
CA GLN A 141 -35.50 4.26 4.42
C GLN A 141 -34.77 3.62 5.61
N LEU A 142 -35.50 3.41 6.71
CA LEU A 142 -34.97 2.75 7.91
C LEU A 142 -34.54 1.30 7.64
N GLU A 143 -35.26 0.58 6.78
CA GLU A 143 -34.93 -0.78 6.38
C GLU A 143 -33.75 -0.84 5.41
N ASP A 144 -33.63 0.12 4.49
CA ASP A 144 -32.47 0.23 3.60
C ASP A 144 -31.19 0.59 4.38
N ASP A 145 -31.25 1.54 5.31
CA ASP A 145 -30.10 1.93 6.13
C ASP A 145 -29.60 0.79 7.05
N ARG A 146 -30.46 -0.18 7.37
CA ARG A 146 -30.11 -1.39 8.15
C ARG A 146 -29.54 -2.51 7.31
N ARG A 147 -29.68 -2.47 5.99
CA ARG A 147 -29.13 -3.52 5.14
C ARG A 147 -27.62 -3.42 5.16
N VAL A 148 -26.99 -4.52 5.56
CA VAL A 148 -25.55 -4.69 5.46
C VAL A 148 -25.28 -5.44 4.16
N GLU A 149 -24.72 -4.75 3.17
CA GLU A 149 -24.29 -5.37 1.92
C GLU A 149 -23.08 -6.28 2.19
N PRO A 150 -23.14 -7.57 1.83
CA PRO A 150 -22.00 -8.47 1.96
C PRO A 150 -20.86 -8.06 1.02
N ALA A 151 -19.62 -8.28 1.47
CA ALA A 151 -18.40 -7.82 0.79
C ALA A 151 -18.17 -8.41 -0.63
N ASN A 152 -19.00 -9.36 -1.05
CA ASN A 152 -19.01 -9.98 -2.38
C ASN A 152 -20.23 -9.57 -3.23
N GLU A 153 -20.98 -8.55 -2.82
CA GLU A 153 -22.06 -7.97 -3.61
C GLU A 153 -21.48 -6.99 -4.65
N PHE A 154 -21.70 -7.29 -5.93
CA PHE A 154 -21.23 -6.49 -7.08
C PHE A 154 -22.40 -5.83 -7.84
N TYR A 155 -23.60 -5.85 -7.25
CA TYR A 155 -24.83 -5.34 -7.83
C TYR A 155 -25.21 -4.04 -7.10
N ASN A 156 -25.33 -2.90 -7.79
CA ASN A 156 -25.63 -1.61 -7.13
C ASN A 156 -27.13 -1.39 -6.87
N GLY A 157 -27.88 -2.48 -6.64
CA GLY A 157 -29.31 -2.49 -6.32
C GLY A 157 -30.26 -2.63 -7.52
N ASP A 158 -31.56 -2.73 -7.24
CA ASP A 158 -32.65 -3.04 -8.20
C ASP A 158 -32.83 -2.02 -9.35
N LYS A 159 -32.11 -0.91 -9.32
CA LYS A 159 -32.09 0.12 -10.39
C LYS A 159 -30.89 0.01 -11.34
N ASP A 160 -30.01 -0.97 -11.14
CA ASP A 160 -28.80 -1.21 -11.96
C ASP A 160 -29.12 -1.90 -13.31
N GLN A 161 -30.29 -1.60 -13.88
CA GLN A 161 -30.66 -1.94 -15.26
C GLN A 161 -30.28 -0.77 -16.16
N ASP A 162 -28.98 -0.48 -16.26
CA ASP A 162 -28.46 0.34 -17.35
C ASP A 162 -28.66 -0.47 -18.64
N LYS A 163 -29.76 -0.17 -19.34
CA LYS A 163 -29.98 -0.62 -20.71
C LYS A 163 -28.78 -0.17 -21.53
N ASN A 164 -27.99 -1.14 -21.96
CA ASN A 164 -26.92 -0.96 -22.94
C ASN A 164 -27.50 -0.31 -24.20
N SER A 165 -27.48 1.02 -24.28
CA SER A 165 -27.93 1.78 -25.45
C SER A 165 -26.80 1.85 -26.47
N ASP A 166 -26.43 0.69 -27.01
CA ASP A 166 -25.78 0.61 -28.31
C ASP A 166 -26.86 0.59 -29.38
N ASN A 167 -27.14 1.75 -29.99
CA ASN A 167 -27.03 1.97 -31.44
C ASN A 167 -27.86 3.14 -31.95
N ASN A 168 -27.20 3.88 -32.84
CA ASN A 168 -27.68 4.77 -33.89
C ASN A 168 -28.02 6.21 -33.50
N ASP A 169 -27.11 7.13 -33.89
CA ASP A 169 -27.51 8.26 -34.74
C ASP A 169 -26.31 8.73 -35.62
N ILE A 170 -26.47 8.45 -36.93
CA ILE A 170 -25.94 9.09 -38.16
C ILE A 170 -24.43 9.34 -38.30
#